data_AF-A0AAU4JWU2-F1
#
_entry.id   AF-A0AAU4JWU2-F1
#
_cell.length_a   1.000
_cell.length_b   1.000
_cell.length_c   1.000
_cell.angle_alpha   90.00
_cell.angle_beta   90.00
_cell.angle_gamma   90.00
#
_symmetry.space_group_name_H-M   'P 1'
#
loop_
_entity.id
_entity.type
_entity.pdbx_description
1 polymer ?
#
loop_
_entity_poly.entity_id
_entity_poly.type
_entity_poly.pdbx_seq_one_letter_code
_entity_poly.pdbx_strand_id
1 'polypeptide(L)'
;MTSVIRTSSRVRLGSVVAAAAVAAGALGLVAPATASAATVTKTVFVDAKTAGADGVFAASGVDVAAGSTVSVTATGQASFDPGYRSDTAGPDGFSDLNCTDSVAPCVLNGQPFIALIGKVGTGDPVVVGAGPKILAGSGPLSFAVNDNIDGFANNTGGFEVTITYTPPCTGLFCFGS
;
A
#
# COMPACT_ATOMS: atom_id res chain seq x y z
N MET A 1 42.66 67.73 42.89
CA MET A 1 43.01 66.76 41.83
C MET A 1 41.70 66.14 41.36
N THR A 2 40.98 66.71 40.40
CA THR A 2 41.10 66.64 38.92
C THR A 2 39.73 66.07 38.48
N SER A 3 38.78 66.86 37.97
CA SER A 3 38.50 67.05 36.53
C SER A 3 38.27 65.71 35.78
N VAL A 4 37.28 65.47 34.91
CA VAL A 4 36.31 66.32 34.19
C VAL A 4 35.47 65.41 33.24
N ILE A 5 34.17 65.72 32.99
CA ILE A 5 33.46 65.72 31.67
C ILE A 5 33.19 64.37 30.94
N ARG A 6 32.12 64.11 30.16
CA ARG A 6 30.80 64.70 29.80
C ARG A 6 30.09 63.67 28.89
N THR A 7 28.75 63.77 28.77
CA THR A 7 27.89 63.61 27.55
C THR A 7 27.92 62.30 26.76
N SER A 8 26.92 61.83 26.03
CA SER A 8 25.51 62.16 25.66
C SER A 8 25.08 60.93 24.84
N SER A 9 23.84 60.43 24.88
CA SER A 9 22.71 60.91 24.06
C SER A 9 21.49 60.08 24.50
N ARG A 10 20.37 60.62 25.01
CA ARG A 10 19.29 61.36 24.33
C ARG A 10 18.83 60.62 23.07
N VAL A 11 17.63 60.01 23.01
CA VAL A 11 16.31 60.61 22.65
C VAL A 11 15.59 59.50 21.83
N ARG A 12 14.29 59.22 21.83
CA ARG A 12 13.07 59.69 22.51
C ARG A 12 11.97 58.64 22.29
N LEU A 13 10.96 58.71 23.14
CA LEU A 13 9.59 58.21 22.96
C LEU A 13 9.04 58.46 21.54
N GLY A 14 8.21 57.54 21.09
CA GLY A 14 7.30 57.74 19.98
C GLY A 14 6.22 56.67 19.94
N SER A 15 5.28 56.72 20.90
CA SER A 15 4.00 56.04 20.76
C SER A 15 3.25 56.65 19.59
N VAL A 16 2.89 55.84 18.60
CA VAL A 16 1.83 56.19 17.64
C VAL A 16 0.78 55.10 17.72
N VAL A 17 -0.32 55.44 18.39
CA VAL A 17 -1.61 54.78 18.21
C VAL A 17 -2.13 55.23 16.86
N ALA A 18 -2.43 54.29 15.97
CA ALA A 18 -3.21 54.57 14.77
C ALA A 18 -4.18 53.42 14.49
N ALA A 19 -5.43 53.71 14.84
CA ALA A 19 -6.70 53.34 14.22
C ALA A 19 -6.83 51.99 13.49
N ALA A 20 -7.78 51.20 14.00
CA ALA A 20 -8.43 50.11 13.31
C ALA A 20 -9.07 50.58 11.98
N ALA A 21 -8.76 49.87 10.90
CA ALA A 21 -9.64 49.79 9.73
C ALA A 21 -10.31 48.40 9.77
N VAL A 22 -11.60 48.40 10.08
CA VAL A 22 -12.48 47.24 9.93
C VAL A 22 -12.72 47.04 8.43
N ALA A 23 -11.90 46.21 7.79
CA ALA A 23 -12.23 45.61 6.52
C ALA A 23 -12.96 44.29 6.82
N ALA A 24 -14.29 44.32 6.82
CA ALA A 24 -15.12 43.12 6.66
C ALA A 24 -14.97 42.62 5.21
N GLY A 25 -13.76 42.22 4.84
CA GLY A 25 -13.51 41.43 3.65
C GLY A 25 -13.73 39.98 4.04
N ALA A 26 -14.75 39.35 3.48
CA ALA A 26 -14.89 37.91 3.54
C ALA A 26 -13.66 37.30 2.86
N LEU A 27 -12.61 37.02 3.65
CA LEU A 27 -11.57 36.06 3.32
C LEU A 27 -12.27 34.71 3.24
N GLY A 28 -12.87 34.42 2.09
CA GLY A 28 -13.31 33.08 1.76
C GLY A 28 -12.10 32.19 1.90
N LEU A 29 -12.10 31.30 2.90
CA LEU A 29 -11.19 30.17 2.92
C LEU A 29 -11.48 29.37 1.65
N VAL A 30 -10.69 29.61 0.60
CA VAL A 30 -10.66 28.72 -0.55
C VAL A 30 -9.94 27.48 -0.04
N ALA A 31 -10.71 26.46 0.37
CA ALA A 31 -10.14 25.18 0.72
C ALA A 31 -9.33 24.68 -0.49
N PRO A 32 -8.09 24.23 -0.32
CA PRO A 32 -7.33 23.66 -1.42
C PRO A 32 -8.12 22.45 -1.95
N ALA A 33 -8.55 22.51 -3.21
CA ALA A 33 -9.10 21.36 -3.89
C ALA A 33 -7.97 20.34 -4.02
N THR A 34 -8.06 19.22 -3.29
CA THR A 34 -7.16 18.11 -3.47
C THR A 34 -7.47 17.47 -4.82
N ALA A 35 -6.62 17.71 -5.82
CA ALA A 35 -6.68 16.93 -7.04
C ALA A 35 -6.41 15.46 -6.69
N SER A 36 -7.38 14.60 -6.95
CA SER A 36 -7.17 13.15 -6.87
C SER A 36 -6.58 12.69 -8.19
N ALA A 37 -5.54 11.87 -8.15
CA ALA A 37 -5.09 11.17 -9.35
C ALA A 37 -6.22 10.29 -9.89
N ALA A 38 -6.21 10.07 -11.20
CA ALA A 38 -7.11 9.11 -11.82
C ALA A 38 -6.76 7.69 -11.35
N THR A 39 -7.78 6.86 -11.19
CA THR A 39 -7.60 5.43 -10.92
C THR A 39 -6.93 4.74 -12.11
N VAL A 40 -5.95 3.87 -11.83
CA VAL A 40 -5.18 3.11 -12.81
C VAL A 40 -5.34 1.62 -12.52
N THR A 41 -5.22 0.80 -13.57
CA THR A 41 -5.18 -0.67 -13.47
C THR A 41 -3.81 -1.19 -13.86
N LYS A 42 -3.31 -2.17 -13.09
CA LYS A 42 -2.06 -2.90 -13.36
C LYS A 42 -2.29 -4.40 -13.23
N THR A 43 -1.74 -5.16 -14.16
CA THR A 43 -1.77 -6.63 -14.12
C THR A 43 -0.38 -7.17 -13.81
N VAL A 44 -0.31 -8.17 -12.93
CA VAL A 44 0.92 -8.90 -12.59
C VAL A 44 0.66 -10.40 -12.56
N PHE A 45 1.67 -11.20 -12.89
CA PHE A 45 1.58 -12.66 -12.78
C PHE A 45 2.24 -13.13 -11.48
N VAL A 46 1.55 -13.98 -10.73
CA VAL A 46 2.02 -14.61 -9.49
C VAL A 46 2.25 -16.08 -9.78
N ASP A 47 3.52 -16.45 -9.96
CA ASP A 47 3.94 -17.81 -10.25
C ASP A 47 3.85 -18.69 -9.00
N ALA A 48 3.06 -19.77 -9.10
CA ALA A 48 2.83 -20.68 -7.98
C ALA A 48 4.09 -21.43 -7.55
N LYS A 49 5.14 -21.47 -8.37
CA LYS A 49 6.41 -22.12 -8.06
C LYS A 49 7.42 -21.25 -7.32
N THR A 50 7.22 -19.93 -7.31
CA THR A 50 8.22 -18.99 -6.78
C THR A 50 7.66 -17.97 -5.81
N ALA A 51 6.39 -17.56 -5.96
CA ALA A 51 5.78 -16.55 -5.11
C ALA A 51 5.26 -17.18 -3.81
N GLY A 52 6.05 -17.10 -2.74
CA GLY A 52 5.79 -17.66 -1.41
C GLY A 52 6.90 -18.58 -0.93
N ALA A 53 7.73 -19.09 -1.84
CA ALA A 53 8.91 -19.90 -1.52
C ALA A 53 9.85 -19.14 -0.58
N ASP A 54 10.33 -19.81 0.47
CA ASP A 54 11.16 -19.22 1.53
C ASP A 54 10.52 -17.97 2.19
N GLY A 55 9.20 -17.80 2.06
CA GLY A 55 8.44 -16.66 2.59
C GLY A 55 8.56 -15.40 1.75
N VAL A 56 9.09 -15.52 0.53
CA VAL A 56 9.33 -14.40 -0.38
C VAL A 56 8.08 -14.12 -1.22
N PHE A 57 7.53 -12.91 -1.07
CA PHE A 57 6.37 -12.47 -1.86
C PHE A 57 6.83 -11.83 -3.17
N ALA A 58 6.10 -12.10 -4.25
CA ALA A 58 6.30 -11.44 -5.54
C ALA A 58 5.87 -9.97 -5.46
N ALA A 59 6.79 -9.07 -5.83
CA ALA A 59 6.51 -7.64 -5.85
C ALA A 59 5.55 -7.29 -6.99
N SER A 60 4.48 -6.55 -6.69
CA SER A 60 3.56 -6.05 -7.72
C SER A 60 4.11 -4.82 -8.45
N GLY A 61 5.08 -4.13 -7.87
CA GLY A 61 5.54 -2.80 -8.29
C GLY A 61 4.49 -1.70 -8.11
N VAL A 62 3.47 -1.91 -7.27
CA VAL A 62 2.55 -0.88 -6.78
C VAL A 62 2.96 -0.51 -5.36
N ASP A 63 3.06 0.79 -5.09
CA ASP A 63 3.25 1.34 -3.75
C ASP A 63 1.94 1.99 -3.29
N VAL A 64 1.37 1.50 -2.20
CA VAL A 64 0.11 1.99 -1.64
C VAL A 64 0.40 3.17 -0.75
N ALA A 65 -0.16 4.34 -1.09
CA ALA A 65 -0.03 5.53 -0.27
C ALA A 65 -0.80 5.38 1.06
N ALA A 66 -0.29 5.99 2.13
CA ALA A 66 -0.98 6.01 3.42
C ALA A 66 -2.38 6.61 3.29
N GLY A 67 -3.39 5.91 3.81
CA GLY A 67 -4.80 6.31 3.72
C GLY A 67 -5.49 5.92 2.41
N SER A 68 -4.76 5.36 1.44
CA SER A 68 -5.32 4.81 0.21
C SER A 68 -5.65 3.33 0.33
N THR A 69 -6.45 2.84 -0.61
CA THR A 69 -6.78 1.43 -0.76
C THR A 69 -6.54 0.97 -2.19
N VAL A 70 -6.34 -0.33 -2.38
CA VAL A 70 -6.29 -0.97 -3.68
C VAL A 70 -7.34 -2.06 -3.78
N SER A 71 -7.98 -2.18 -4.95
CA SER A 71 -8.89 -3.28 -5.26
C SER A 71 -8.14 -4.32 -6.07
N VAL A 72 -8.28 -5.59 -5.69
CA VAL A 72 -7.57 -6.71 -6.32
C VAL A 72 -8.58 -7.77 -6.77
N THR A 73 -8.47 -8.20 -8.01
CA THR A 73 -9.12 -9.40 -8.54
C THR A 73 -8.07 -10.32 -9.14
N ALA A 74 -8.34 -11.61 -9.20
CA ALA A 74 -7.41 -12.57 -9.77
C ALA A 74 -8.12 -13.66 -10.56
N THR A 75 -7.42 -14.20 -11.54
CA THR A 75 -7.83 -15.38 -12.31
C THR A 75 -6.62 -16.29 -12.54
N GLY A 76 -6.84 -17.47 -13.11
CA GLY A 76 -5.80 -18.46 -13.38
C GLY A 76 -5.98 -19.71 -12.54
N GLN A 77 -5.09 -20.67 -12.72
CA GLN A 77 -5.15 -21.98 -12.09
C GLN A 77 -3.75 -22.40 -11.65
N ALA A 78 -3.67 -23.05 -10.49
CA ALA A 78 -2.42 -23.58 -9.96
C ALA A 78 -2.64 -24.92 -9.24
N SER A 79 -1.56 -25.67 -9.04
CA SER A 79 -1.53 -26.90 -8.24
C SER A 79 -0.26 -26.91 -7.41
N PHE A 80 -0.34 -27.46 -6.18
CA PHE A 80 0.80 -27.58 -5.27
C PHE A 80 1.61 -28.87 -5.52
N ASP A 81 0.95 -29.93 -5.99
CA ASP A 81 1.63 -31.17 -6.36
C ASP A 81 0.79 -31.98 -7.35
N PRO A 82 1.03 -31.84 -8.66
CA PRO A 82 0.32 -32.61 -9.68
C PRO A 82 0.51 -34.14 -9.57
N GLY A 83 1.55 -34.60 -8.88
CA GLY A 83 1.81 -36.03 -8.64
C GLY A 83 1.01 -36.59 -7.47
N TYR A 84 0.66 -35.76 -6.49
CA TYR A 84 -0.22 -36.11 -5.37
C TYR A 84 -1.69 -35.84 -5.68
N ARG A 85 -1.99 -34.71 -6.31
CA ARG A 85 -3.34 -34.22 -6.60
C ARG A 85 -3.41 -33.62 -8.00
N SER A 86 -4.19 -34.25 -8.88
CA SER A 86 -4.22 -33.92 -10.33
C SER A 86 -5.08 -32.70 -10.69
N ASP A 87 -6.01 -32.29 -9.82
CA ASP A 87 -6.81 -31.08 -10.03
C ASP A 87 -6.02 -29.81 -9.73
N THR A 88 -6.51 -28.71 -10.30
CA THR A 88 -5.98 -27.36 -10.09
C THR A 88 -7.04 -26.52 -9.39
N ALA A 89 -6.60 -25.56 -8.58
CA ALA A 89 -7.47 -24.59 -7.94
C ALA A 89 -7.31 -23.20 -8.55
N GLY A 90 -8.40 -22.44 -8.51
CA GLY A 90 -8.37 -21.01 -8.79
C GLY A 90 -7.78 -20.22 -7.61
N PRO A 91 -7.80 -18.87 -7.68
CA PRO A 91 -7.18 -18.02 -6.67
C PRO A 91 -7.77 -18.16 -5.25
N ASP A 92 -8.97 -18.73 -5.10
CA ASP A 92 -9.56 -19.04 -3.78
C ASP A 92 -8.93 -20.26 -3.10
N GLY A 93 -8.10 -21.03 -3.82
CA GLY A 93 -7.45 -22.24 -3.33
C GLY A 93 -8.39 -23.44 -3.26
N PHE A 94 -7.91 -24.52 -2.64
CA PHE A 94 -8.68 -25.76 -2.43
C PHE A 94 -9.59 -25.64 -1.20
N SER A 95 -10.91 -25.55 -1.41
CA SER A 95 -11.89 -25.37 -0.31
C SER A 95 -11.93 -26.52 0.71
N ASP A 96 -11.41 -27.68 0.34
CA ASP A 96 -11.35 -28.90 1.14
C ASP A 96 -9.99 -29.12 1.81
N LEU A 97 -9.00 -28.26 1.53
CA LEU A 97 -7.63 -28.48 1.96
C LEU A 97 -6.96 -27.18 2.44
N ASN A 98 -6.84 -27.04 3.75
CA ASN A 98 -6.11 -25.95 4.38
C ASN A 98 -4.65 -26.32 4.63
N CYS A 99 -3.77 -25.34 4.48
CA CYS A 99 -2.38 -25.44 4.86
C CYS A 99 -2.28 -25.31 6.38
N THR A 100 -2.06 -26.44 7.05
CA THR A 100 -1.93 -26.54 8.51
C THR A 100 -0.83 -27.54 8.91
N ASP A 101 0.29 -27.53 8.19
CA ASP A 101 1.36 -28.49 8.40
C ASP A 101 2.20 -28.15 9.65
N SER A 102 2.40 -29.17 10.50
CA SER A 102 3.23 -29.09 11.71
C SER A 102 4.72 -29.25 11.46
N VAL A 103 5.11 -29.77 10.29
CA VAL A 103 6.49 -30.08 9.90
C VAL A 103 7.14 -28.89 9.20
N ALA A 104 6.45 -28.27 8.25
CA ALA A 104 6.90 -27.07 7.56
C ALA A 104 5.83 -25.97 7.64
N PRO A 105 6.18 -24.73 8.02
CA PRO A 105 5.19 -23.67 8.19
C PRO A 105 4.61 -23.27 6.84
N CYS A 106 3.30 -23.04 6.82
CA CYS A 106 2.61 -22.41 5.71
C CYS A 106 2.92 -20.91 5.64
N VAL A 107 2.90 -20.31 4.44
CA VAL A 107 3.01 -18.86 4.29
C VAL A 107 1.90 -18.12 5.07
N LEU A 108 0.67 -18.65 5.02
CA LEU A 108 -0.44 -18.21 5.85
C LEU A 108 -1.19 -19.42 6.44
N ASN A 109 -0.82 -19.76 7.67
CA ASN A 109 -1.34 -20.94 8.37
C ASN A 109 -2.88 -20.91 8.55
N GLY A 110 -3.51 -22.06 8.36
CA GLY A 110 -4.96 -22.25 8.50
C GLY A 110 -5.78 -21.81 7.28
N GLN A 111 -5.15 -21.32 6.22
CA GLN A 111 -5.83 -20.90 4.98
C GLN A 111 -5.69 -21.97 3.88
N PRO A 112 -6.55 -21.97 2.86
CA PRO A 112 -6.52 -22.96 1.79
C PRO A 112 -5.15 -23.04 1.09
N PHE A 113 -4.71 -24.25 0.75
CA PHE A 113 -3.58 -24.41 -0.18
C PHE A 113 -3.94 -23.77 -1.52
N ILE A 114 -2.91 -23.24 -2.20
CA ILE A 114 -3.02 -22.57 -3.49
C ILE A 114 -3.79 -21.24 -3.46
N ALA A 115 -4.38 -20.83 -2.34
CA ALA A 115 -5.04 -19.53 -2.25
C ALA A 115 -4.06 -18.38 -2.55
N LEU A 116 -4.50 -17.40 -3.33
CA LEU A 116 -3.80 -16.14 -3.51
C LEU A 116 -3.86 -15.35 -2.20
N ILE A 117 -2.69 -15.02 -1.67
CA ILE A 117 -2.52 -14.15 -0.51
C ILE A 117 -1.75 -12.89 -0.90
N GLY A 118 -1.94 -11.82 -0.14
CA GLY A 118 -1.27 -10.56 -0.38
C GLY A 118 -1.09 -9.74 0.88
N LYS A 119 -0.15 -8.81 0.82
CA LYS A 119 0.13 -7.86 1.91
C LYS A 119 0.55 -6.50 1.37
N VAL A 120 0.35 -5.48 2.19
CA VAL A 120 0.79 -4.10 1.93
C VAL A 120 1.86 -3.72 2.94
N GLY A 121 3.03 -3.33 2.45
CA GLY A 121 4.18 -2.98 3.27
C GLY A 121 4.62 -4.12 4.17
N THR A 122 4.76 -3.81 5.47
CA THR A 122 5.12 -4.78 6.52
C THR A 122 3.89 -5.39 7.22
N GLY A 123 2.69 -5.14 6.71
CA GLY A 123 1.46 -5.70 7.28
C GLY A 123 1.38 -7.21 7.12
N ASP A 124 0.51 -7.82 7.93
CA ASP A 124 0.28 -9.26 7.87
C ASP A 124 -0.38 -9.66 6.53
N PRO A 125 0.00 -10.82 5.95
CA PRO A 125 -0.65 -11.32 4.76
C PRO A 125 -2.09 -11.74 5.04
N VAL A 126 -2.95 -11.52 4.05
CA VAL A 126 -4.36 -11.90 4.08
C VAL A 126 -4.74 -12.67 2.82
N VAL A 127 -5.78 -13.49 2.90
CA VAL A 127 -6.39 -14.11 1.72
C VAL A 127 -7.01 -13.03 0.84
N VAL A 128 -6.58 -13.02 -0.42
CA VAL A 128 -7.08 -12.17 -1.50
C VAL A 128 -8.16 -12.92 -2.28
N GLY A 129 -7.89 -14.18 -2.66
CA GLY A 129 -8.82 -14.98 -3.45
C GLY A 129 -9.00 -14.45 -4.88
N ALA A 130 -10.10 -14.85 -5.52
CA ALA A 130 -10.49 -14.35 -6.85
C ALA A 130 -10.91 -12.87 -6.83
N GLY A 131 -11.30 -12.36 -5.65
CA GLY A 131 -11.72 -10.99 -5.43
C GLY A 131 -13.15 -10.68 -5.92
N PRO A 132 -13.54 -9.39 -5.94
CA PRO A 132 -12.73 -8.23 -5.57
C PRO A 132 -12.40 -8.19 -4.07
N LYS A 133 -11.12 -7.97 -3.75
CA LYS A 133 -10.62 -7.75 -2.38
C LYS A 133 -10.05 -6.34 -2.25
N ILE A 134 -10.44 -5.62 -1.21
CA ILE A 134 -9.82 -4.35 -0.86
C ILE A 134 -8.66 -4.60 0.11
N LEU A 135 -7.48 -4.12 -0.25
CA LEU A 135 -6.31 -4.08 0.62
C LEU A 135 -6.01 -2.63 1.01
N ALA A 136 -5.72 -2.43 2.29
CA ALA A 136 -5.41 -1.14 2.87
C ALA A 136 -4.08 -1.23 3.62
N GLY A 137 -3.36 -0.12 3.71
CA GLY A 137 -2.04 -0.04 4.35
C GLY A 137 -1.19 1.02 3.69
N SER A 138 0.11 0.99 3.96
CA SER A 138 1.08 1.84 3.28
C SER A 138 2.31 1.04 2.88
N GLY A 139 2.86 1.33 1.71
CA GLY A 139 4.08 0.72 1.18
C GLY A 139 3.83 -0.32 0.09
N PRO A 140 4.84 -1.15 -0.23
CA PRO A 140 4.78 -2.04 -1.39
C PRO A 140 3.70 -3.10 -1.27
N LEU A 141 2.89 -3.24 -2.31
CA LEU A 141 1.94 -4.33 -2.47
C LEU A 141 2.66 -5.56 -3.03
N SER A 142 2.49 -6.71 -2.40
CA SER A 142 3.12 -7.96 -2.81
C SER A 142 2.19 -9.16 -2.62
N PHE A 143 2.40 -10.21 -3.41
CA PHE A 143 1.51 -11.38 -3.49
C PHE A 143 2.30 -12.68 -3.38
N ALA A 144 1.63 -13.73 -2.92
CA ALA A 144 2.15 -15.09 -2.88
C ALA A 144 1.01 -16.10 -3.08
N VAL A 145 1.36 -17.33 -3.39
CA VAL A 145 0.49 -18.48 -3.28
C VAL A 145 0.66 -19.08 -1.89
N ASN A 146 -0.45 -19.49 -1.26
CA ASN A 146 -0.39 -20.11 0.06
C ASN A 146 -0.01 -21.59 -0.05
N ASP A 147 1.14 -21.93 0.53
CA ASP A 147 1.70 -23.28 0.55
C ASP A 147 2.66 -23.42 1.75
N ASN A 148 3.20 -24.61 1.98
CA ASN A 148 4.38 -24.84 2.81
C ASN A 148 5.57 -24.04 2.27
N ILE A 149 6.30 -23.35 3.14
CA ILE A 149 7.37 -22.42 2.76
C ILE A 149 8.50 -23.07 1.91
N ASP A 150 8.71 -24.37 2.09
CA ASP A 150 9.69 -25.21 1.38
C ASP A 150 9.04 -26.15 0.33
N GLY A 151 7.72 -26.08 0.19
CA GLY A 151 6.90 -26.97 -0.66
C GLY A 151 6.62 -26.45 -2.06
N PHE A 152 7.28 -25.38 -2.52
CA PHE A 152 6.92 -24.72 -3.79
C PHE A 152 7.49 -25.41 -5.05
N ALA A 153 8.48 -26.30 -4.92
CA ALA A 153 9.25 -26.79 -6.06
C ALA A 153 8.46 -27.66 -7.05
N ASN A 154 7.43 -28.37 -6.56
CA ASN A 154 6.48 -29.21 -7.29
C ASN A 154 5.23 -28.44 -7.76
N ASN A 155 5.09 -27.16 -7.38
CA ASN A 155 3.98 -26.34 -7.82
C ASN A 155 4.04 -26.06 -9.32
N THR A 156 2.85 -25.85 -9.91
CA THR A 156 2.68 -25.48 -11.31
C THR A 156 1.56 -24.46 -11.49
N GLY A 157 1.62 -23.70 -12.58
CA GLY A 157 0.63 -22.67 -12.89
C GLY A 157 0.85 -21.36 -12.15
N GLY A 158 -0.21 -20.60 -11.95
CA GLY A 158 -0.15 -19.30 -11.29
C GLY A 158 -1.38 -18.45 -11.57
N PHE A 159 -1.35 -17.23 -11.05
CA PHE A 159 -2.48 -16.31 -11.10
C PHE A 159 -2.14 -15.01 -11.82
N GLU A 160 -3.05 -14.57 -12.67
CA GLU A 160 -3.06 -13.21 -13.21
C GLU A 160 -3.85 -12.32 -12.25
N VAL A 161 -3.14 -11.39 -11.61
CA VAL A 161 -3.69 -10.48 -10.61
C VAL A 161 -3.87 -9.11 -11.22
N THR A 162 -5.10 -8.60 -11.19
CA THR A 162 -5.48 -7.26 -11.62
C THR A 162 -5.63 -6.36 -10.40
N ILE A 163 -4.90 -5.25 -10.39
CA ILE A 163 -4.82 -4.28 -9.30
C ILE A 163 -5.37 -2.96 -9.80
N THR A 164 -6.39 -2.44 -9.13
CA THR A 164 -6.98 -1.14 -9.41
C THR A 164 -6.68 -0.20 -8.25
N TYR A 165 -6.00 0.91 -8.51
CA TYR A 165 -5.50 1.83 -7.47
C TYR A 165 -5.37 3.27 -7.97
N THR A 166 -5.37 4.21 -7.03
CA THR A 166 -5.07 5.62 -7.31
C THR A 166 -3.61 5.89 -6.95
N PRO A 167 -2.72 6.19 -7.91
CA PRO A 167 -1.33 6.49 -7.61
C PRO A 167 -1.22 7.81 -6.82
N PRO A 168 -0.17 7.99 -6.00
CA PRO A 168 0.09 9.28 -5.39
C PRO A 168 0.32 10.34 -6.47
N CYS A 169 -0.42 11.46 -6.36
CA CYS A 169 -0.21 12.65 -7.18
C CYS A 169 1.25 13.12 -7.06
N THR A 170 2.03 12.97 -8.12
CA THR A 170 3.43 13.41 -8.16
C THR A 170 3.61 14.38 -9.34
N GLY A 171 3.71 15.69 -9.05
CA GLY A 171 4.08 16.72 -10.02
C GLY A 171 3.09 17.89 -10.21
N LEU A 172 3.50 18.85 -11.06
CA LEU A 172 2.84 20.13 -11.36
C LEU A 172 1.51 19.99 -12.14
N PHE A 173 1.10 18.77 -12.52
CA PHE A 173 -0.14 18.51 -13.27
C PHE A 173 -1.33 18.09 -12.38
N CYS A 174 -1.26 18.38 -11.09
CA CYS A 174 -2.35 18.17 -10.13
C CYS A 174 -3.21 19.43 -9.93
N PHE A 175 -3.41 20.24 -10.97
CA PHE A 175 -4.34 21.36 -10.93
C PHE A 175 -5.59 20.97 -11.71
N GLY A 176 -6.71 20.84 -10.98
CA GLY A 176 -8.03 20.65 -11.57
C GLY A 176 -8.35 21.76 -12.55
N SER A 177 -9.00 21.39 -13.66
CA SER A 177 -9.69 22.34 -14.54
C SER A 177 -10.98 22.83 -13.88
#